data_AF-A0A939CHR4-F1
#
_entry.id   AF-A0A939CHR4-F1
#
_cell.length_a   1.000
_cell.length_b   1.000
_cell.length_c   1.000
_cell.angle_alpha   90.00
_cell.angle_beta   90.00
_cell.angle_gamma   90.00
#
_symmetry.space_group_name_H-M   'P 1'
#
loop_
_entity.id
_entity.type
_entity.pdbx_description
1 polymer ?
#
loop_
_entity_poly.entity_id
_entity_poly.type
_entity_poly.pdbx_seq_one_letter_code
_entity_poly.pdbx_strand_id
1 'polypeptide(L)'
;MRKRNRKRTAVSLAAMMVLGMLGNTGITARAEDVEQEAVAPQSESADMIAVDISWGSLAFTYKDGQWDPETCTYIGGGWEADPEGGASVSVINNGTAAVQVEYQFTAAEQTVVKNLQGTFVDGNNQPIQILSIPAGGAAQKAELHLESDRPTESFDTTIGTINIVIRE
;
A
#
# COMPACT_ATOMS: atom_id res chain seq x y z
N MET A 1 -29.69 -11.63 -34.06
CA MET A 1 -28.90 -12.10 -32.90
C MET A 1 -27.42 -11.83 -33.14
N ARG A 2 -26.84 -10.78 -32.53
CA ARG A 2 -25.39 -10.51 -32.60
C ARG A 2 -24.74 -11.02 -31.31
N LYS A 3 -23.91 -12.06 -31.42
CA LYS A 3 -23.09 -12.60 -30.34
C LYS A 3 -22.02 -11.55 -29.98
N ARG A 4 -22.15 -10.90 -28.82
CA ARG A 4 -21.19 -9.91 -28.33
C ARG A 4 -20.08 -10.65 -27.56
N ASN A 5 -18.91 -10.80 -28.18
CA ASN A 5 -17.74 -11.41 -27.55
C ASN A 5 -17.24 -10.52 -26.41
N ARG A 6 -17.21 -11.05 -25.17
CA ARG A 6 -16.64 -10.37 -24.00
C ARG A 6 -15.16 -10.73 -23.92
N LYS A 7 -14.27 -9.77 -24.17
CA LYS A 7 -12.82 -9.93 -23.94
C LYS A 7 -12.52 -9.57 -22.48
N ARG A 8 -11.77 -10.41 -21.78
CA ARG A 8 -11.29 -10.18 -20.41
C ARG A 8 -9.85 -9.65 -20.51
N THR A 9 -9.52 -8.56 -19.82
CA THR A 9 -8.22 -7.88 -19.88
C THR A 9 -7.75 -7.57 -18.47
N ALA A 10 -6.52 -7.97 -18.11
CA ALA A 10 -5.91 -7.76 -16.80
C ALA A 10 -4.78 -6.71 -16.90
N VAL A 11 -4.47 -5.99 -15.81
CA VAL A 11 -3.51 -4.85 -15.79
C VAL A 11 -2.70 -4.85 -14.50
N SER A 12 -1.40 -4.53 -14.52
CA SER A 12 -0.46 -4.61 -13.37
C SER A 12 0.01 -3.23 -12.83
N LEU A 13 0.30 -3.14 -11.51
CA LEU A 13 0.69 -1.92 -10.78
C LEU A 13 2.13 -1.99 -10.21
N ALA A 14 2.81 -0.85 -10.04
CA ALA A 14 4.19 -0.78 -9.50
C ALA A 14 4.24 -0.21 -8.06
N ALA A 15 5.13 -0.74 -7.22
CA ALA A 15 5.38 -0.31 -5.84
C ALA A 15 6.83 0.18 -5.64
N MET A 16 7.05 1.28 -4.90
CA MET A 16 8.38 1.85 -4.61
C MET A 16 8.51 2.20 -3.12
N MET A 17 9.67 1.90 -2.49
CA MET A 17 9.98 2.21 -1.08
C MET A 17 11.12 3.23 -0.95
N VAL A 18 11.05 4.13 0.05
CA VAL A 18 12.12 5.09 0.40
C VAL A 18 12.52 4.88 1.87
N LEU A 19 13.80 4.60 2.13
CA LEU A 19 14.37 4.34 3.46
C LEU A 19 15.29 5.51 3.88
N GLY A 20 15.02 6.17 5.01
CA GLY A 20 15.86 7.25 5.55
C GLY A 20 17.04 6.71 6.38
N MET A 21 18.26 7.22 6.15
CA MET A 21 19.48 6.88 6.92
C MET A 21 19.90 8.07 7.81
N LEU A 22 20.32 7.83 9.05
CA LEU A 22 20.97 8.82 9.92
C LEU A 22 22.46 8.47 10.10
N GLY A 23 23.34 9.42 9.77
CA GLY A 23 24.80 9.31 9.92
C GLY A 23 25.31 9.82 11.27
N ASN A 24 26.35 9.19 11.80
CA ASN A 24 27.02 9.56 13.06
C ASN A 24 28.51 9.86 12.79
N THR A 25 29.02 11.03 13.22
CA THR A 25 30.45 11.39 13.15
C THR A 25 30.98 11.77 14.54
N GLY A 26 32.07 11.13 14.95
CA GLY A 26 32.56 11.06 16.33
C GLY A 26 33.31 12.29 16.89
N ILE A 27 33.39 12.33 18.23
CA ILE A 27 34.08 13.32 19.06
C ILE A 27 35.36 12.69 19.64
N THR A 28 36.48 13.44 19.64
CA THR A 28 37.72 13.07 20.37
C THR A 28 37.67 13.64 21.79
N ALA A 29 37.88 12.80 22.81
CA ALA A 29 38.00 13.22 24.21
C ALA A 29 39.33 12.77 24.84
N ARG A 30 39.87 13.61 25.73
CA ARG A 30 41.10 13.42 26.51
C ARG A 30 40.73 12.90 27.91
N ALA A 31 41.44 11.89 28.41
CA ALA A 31 41.08 11.18 29.66
C ALA A 31 41.68 11.85 30.92
N GLU A 32 40.86 11.97 31.98
CA GLU A 32 41.26 12.11 33.38
C GLU A 32 40.60 10.97 34.17
N ASP A 33 41.37 10.34 35.07
CA ASP A 33 41.04 9.06 35.70
C ASP A 33 40.24 9.27 37.01
N VAL A 34 39.02 8.72 37.07
CA VAL A 34 38.16 8.71 38.27
C VAL A 34 37.59 7.31 38.41
N GLU A 35 37.98 6.60 39.47
CA GLU A 35 37.41 5.30 39.82
C GLU A 35 35.93 5.46 40.21
N GLN A 36 35.03 5.09 39.30
CA GLN A 36 33.59 4.95 39.56
C GLN A 36 33.25 3.47 39.76
N GLU A 37 32.52 3.18 40.83
CA GLU A 37 31.91 1.89 41.10
C GLU A 37 30.97 1.53 39.93
N ALA A 38 31.31 0.49 39.17
CA ALA A 38 30.66 0.13 37.92
C ALA A 38 29.24 -0.41 38.18
N VAL A 39 28.25 0.49 38.19
CA VAL A 39 26.85 0.10 37.98
C VAL A 39 26.76 -0.41 36.54
N ALA A 40 26.50 -1.72 36.38
CA ALA A 40 26.29 -2.30 35.07
C ALA A 40 25.20 -1.48 34.34
N PRO A 41 25.45 -0.99 33.11
CA PRO A 41 24.43 -0.25 32.39
C PRO A 41 23.24 -1.18 32.22
N GLN A 42 22.08 -0.79 32.76
CA GLN A 42 20.82 -1.40 32.37
C GLN A 42 20.75 -1.22 30.85
N SER A 43 20.77 -2.34 30.13
CA SER A 43 20.53 -2.38 28.70
C SER A 43 19.16 -1.79 28.45
N GLU A 44 19.08 -0.48 28.18
CA GLU A 44 17.91 0.09 27.53
C GLU A 44 17.77 -0.66 26.21
N SER A 45 16.72 -1.48 26.09
CA SER A 45 16.40 -2.14 24.84
C SER A 45 16.14 -1.03 23.83
N ALA A 46 17.10 -0.78 22.95
CA ALA A 46 16.92 0.18 21.88
C ALA A 46 15.69 -0.22 21.06
N ASP A 47 14.79 0.73 20.83
CA ASP A 47 13.64 0.49 19.98
C ASP A 47 14.11 0.10 18.58
N MET A 48 13.69 -1.07 18.13
CA MET A 48 14.01 -1.63 16.83
C MET A 48 12.77 -1.55 15.95
N ILE A 49 12.93 -1.01 14.74
CA ILE A 49 11.91 -1.05 13.71
C ILE A 49 12.32 -2.07 12.66
N ALA A 50 11.50 -3.09 12.48
CA ALA A 50 11.68 -4.12 11.48
C ALA A 50 10.33 -4.41 10.84
N VAL A 51 10.13 -3.95 9.61
CA VAL A 51 8.84 -4.02 8.91
C VAL A 51 8.98 -4.79 7.62
N ASP A 52 8.18 -5.85 7.48
CA ASP A 52 8.06 -6.63 6.26
C ASP A 52 6.77 -6.25 5.54
N ILE A 53 6.86 -5.94 4.24
CA ILE A 53 5.72 -5.61 3.40
C ILE A 53 5.62 -6.65 2.29
N SER A 54 4.41 -7.18 2.11
CA SER A 54 4.07 -8.10 1.03
C SER A 54 2.86 -7.58 0.26
N TRP A 55 2.79 -7.96 -1.01
CA TRP A 55 1.82 -7.45 -1.96
C TRP A 55 1.11 -8.61 -2.65
N GLY A 56 -0.17 -8.41 -2.97
CA GLY A 56 -0.88 -9.23 -3.96
C GLY A 56 -0.36 -8.98 -5.37
N SER A 57 -1.08 -9.52 -6.37
CA SER A 57 -0.74 -9.28 -7.78
C SER A 57 -0.85 -7.80 -8.19
N LEU A 58 -1.63 -7.01 -7.43
CA LEU A 58 -2.06 -5.65 -7.76
C LEU A 58 -2.59 -5.54 -9.18
N ALA A 59 -3.20 -6.64 -9.66
CA ALA A 59 -3.72 -6.73 -10.98
C ALA A 59 -5.22 -6.48 -10.98
N PHE A 60 -5.68 -5.56 -11.82
CA PHE A 60 -7.08 -5.12 -11.86
C PHE A 60 -7.67 -5.26 -13.26
N THR A 61 -8.94 -5.64 -13.29
CA THR A 61 -9.77 -5.74 -14.50
C THR A 61 -11.00 -4.87 -14.31
N TYR A 62 -11.26 -3.95 -15.23
CA TYR A 62 -12.54 -3.25 -15.26
C TYR A 62 -13.63 -4.14 -15.88
N LYS A 63 -14.74 -4.34 -15.17
CA LYS A 63 -15.93 -4.99 -15.70
C LYS A 63 -16.98 -3.97 -16.11
N ASP A 64 -17.38 -4.03 -17.37
CA ASP A 64 -18.51 -3.28 -17.87
C ASP A 64 -19.81 -3.66 -17.14
N GLY A 65 -20.55 -2.64 -16.72
CA GLY A 65 -21.90 -2.78 -16.19
C GLY A 65 -22.93 -3.17 -17.26
N GLN A 66 -24.18 -3.31 -16.84
CA GLN A 66 -25.32 -3.44 -17.75
C GLN A 66 -25.76 -2.05 -18.23
N TRP A 67 -26.07 -1.92 -19.51
CA TRP A 67 -26.67 -0.69 -20.05
C TRP A 67 -28.12 -0.60 -19.61
N ASP A 68 -28.47 0.48 -18.90
CA ASP A 68 -29.83 0.86 -18.61
C ASP A 68 -30.33 1.87 -19.66
N PRO A 69 -31.32 1.50 -20.50
CA PRO A 69 -31.85 2.38 -21.52
C PRO A 69 -32.72 3.51 -20.98
N GLU A 70 -33.28 3.41 -19.76
CA GLU A 70 -34.16 4.44 -19.20
C GLU A 70 -33.35 5.63 -18.71
N THR A 71 -32.26 5.36 -17.99
CA THR A 71 -31.35 6.40 -17.49
C THR A 71 -30.24 6.75 -18.48
N CYS A 72 -30.07 5.95 -19.54
CA CYS A 72 -28.93 6.03 -20.46
C CYS A 72 -27.57 5.94 -19.74
N THR A 73 -27.49 5.10 -18.70
CA THR A 73 -26.26 4.88 -17.91
C THR A 73 -25.90 3.40 -17.82
N TYR A 74 -24.64 3.11 -17.51
CA TYR A 74 -24.21 1.75 -17.17
C TYR A 74 -24.35 1.52 -15.66
N ILE A 75 -24.94 0.39 -15.25
CA ILE A 75 -25.18 0.00 -13.86
C ILE A 75 -24.33 -1.22 -13.50
N GLY A 76 -23.68 -1.18 -12.34
CA GLY A 76 -22.94 -2.33 -11.78
C GLY A 76 -21.62 -2.63 -12.49
N GLY A 77 -21.02 -1.63 -13.15
CA GLY A 77 -19.64 -1.72 -13.62
C GLY A 77 -18.66 -1.29 -12.53
N GLY A 78 -17.42 -1.75 -12.62
CA GLY A 78 -16.40 -1.42 -11.62
C GLY A 78 -15.10 -2.20 -11.79
N TRP A 79 -14.12 -1.87 -10.97
CA TRP A 79 -12.85 -2.56 -10.90
C TRP A 79 -12.95 -3.81 -10.05
N GLU A 80 -12.39 -4.90 -10.55
CA GLU A 80 -12.16 -6.11 -9.76
C GLU A 80 -10.68 -6.43 -9.80
N ALA A 81 -10.13 -6.77 -8.63
CA ALA A 81 -8.79 -7.33 -8.57
C ALA A 81 -8.79 -8.80 -8.97
N ASP A 82 -7.64 -9.31 -9.38
CA ASP A 82 -7.45 -10.74 -9.60
C ASP A 82 -7.83 -11.55 -8.34
N PRO A 83 -8.34 -12.78 -8.51
CA PRO A 83 -8.74 -13.64 -7.40
C PRO A 83 -7.60 -13.87 -6.40
N GLU A 84 -7.96 -14.12 -5.14
CA GLU A 84 -7.03 -14.41 -4.02
C GLU A 84 -6.06 -13.26 -3.69
N GLY A 85 -6.55 -12.26 -2.95
CA GLY A 85 -5.69 -11.24 -2.35
C GLY A 85 -5.00 -10.31 -3.35
N GLY A 86 -5.43 -10.27 -4.60
CA GLY A 86 -4.83 -9.46 -5.67
C GLY A 86 -4.69 -7.97 -5.31
N ALA A 87 -5.67 -7.38 -4.63
CA ALA A 87 -5.65 -5.98 -4.21
C ALA A 87 -4.88 -5.70 -2.92
N SER A 88 -4.32 -6.73 -2.27
CA SER A 88 -3.90 -6.59 -0.88
C SER A 88 -2.46 -6.16 -0.70
N VAL A 89 -2.25 -5.42 0.39
CA VAL A 89 -0.95 -5.09 0.96
C VAL A 89 -0.97 -5.59 2.40
N SER A 90 0.02 -6.37 2.77
CA SER A 90 0.16 -6.88 4.14
C SER A 90 1.46 -6.39 4.74
N VAL A 91 1.37 -5.81 5.93
CA VAL A 91 2.50 -5.27 6.69
C VAL A 91 2.64 -6.02 8.00
N ILE A 92 3.86 -6.45 8.31
CA ILE A 92 4.22 -7.14 9.54
C ILE A 92 5.29 -6.33 10.25
N ASN A 93 5.07 -5.97 11.51
CA ASN A 93 6.06 -5.30 12.33
C ASN A 93 6.72 -6.30 13.30
N ASN A 94 7.91 -6.75 12.93
CA ASN A 94 8.79 -7.61 13.73
C ASN A 94 9.71 -6.82 14.68
N GLY A 95 9.53 -5.50 14.75
CA GLY A 95 10.20 -4.60 15.67
C GLY A 95 9.73 -4.74 17.12
N THR A 96 10.25 -3.85 17.96
CA THR A 96 9.89 -3.72 19.38
C THR A 96 8.97 -2.53 19.66
N ALA A 97 8.96 -1.53 18.76
CA ALA A 97 8.08 -0.36 18.83
C ALA A 97 6.96 -0.44 17.79
N ALA A 98 5.79 0.14 18.09
CA ALA A 98 4.70 0.28 17.13
C ALA A 98 5.08 1.30 16.04
N VAL A 99 4.53 1.12 14.83
CA VAL A 99 4.76 2.04 13.71
C VAL A 99 3.44 2.52 13.11
N GLN A 100 3.48 3.64 12.41
CA GLN A 100 2.40 4.12 11.56
C GLN A 100 2.75 3.86 10.09
N VAL A 101 1.82 3.28 9.35
CA VAL A 101 1.95 3.03 7.92
C VAL A 101 0.94 3.87 7.17
N GLU A 102 1.43 4.77 6.34
CA GLU A 102 0.63 5.61 5.45
C GLU A 102 0.58 4.98 4.05
N TYR A 103 -0.63 4.85 3.51
CA TYR A 103 -0.88 4.31 2.17
C TYR A 103 -1.38 5.41 1.25
N GLN A 104 -0.80 5.49 0.05
CA GLN A 104 -1.23 6.42 -0.97
C GLN A 104 -1.25 5.75 -2.35
N PHE A 105 -2.33 5.98 -3.10
CA PHE A 105 -2.40 5.65 -4.51
C PHE A 105 -2.36 6.94 -5.34
N THR A 106 -1.55 6.94 -6.39
CA THR A 106 -1.45 8.03 -7.36
C THR A 106 -1.70 7.49 -8.75
N ALA A 107 -2.72 8.01 -9.43
CA ALA A 107 -2.99 7.64 -10.83
C ALA A 107 -1.84 8.08 -11.75
N ALA A 108 -1.55 7.28 -12.77
CA ALA A 108 -0.52 7.60 -13.76
C ALA A 108 -0.94 8.79 -14.63
N GLU A 109 -0.02 9.72 -14.91
CA GLU A 109 -0.33 10.95 -15.67
C GLU A 109 -0.90 10.69 -17.07
N GLN A 110 -0.49 9.60 -17.73
CA GLN A 110 -0.89 9.25 -19.09
C GLN A 110 -1.90 8.11 -19.15
N THR A 111 -2.64 7.85 -18.06
CA THR A 111 -3.68 6.82 -18.10
C THR A 111 -4.85 7.21 -19.01
N VAL A 112 -5.34 6.27 -19.81
CA VAL A 112 -6.57 6.45 -20.62
C VAL A 112 -7.85 6.39 -19.76
N VAL A 113 -7.71 6.00 -18.49
CA VAL A 113 -8.81 5.87 -17.54
C VAL A 113 -9.05 7.23 -16.86
N LYS A 114 -10.20 7.85 -17.13
CA LYS A 114 -10.56 9.15 -16.54
C LYS A 114 -11.03 9.01 -15.09
N ASN A 115 -10.73 10.02 -14.29
CA ASN A 115 -11.12 10.13 -12.88
C ASN A 115 -10.72 8.92 -12.02
N LEU A 116 -9.59 8.27 -12.36
CA LEU A 116 -9.10 7.12 -11.61
C LEU A 116 -8.64 7.56 -10.21
N GLN A 117 -9.22 6.94 -9.20
CA GLN A 117 -8.93 7.13 -7.79
C GLN A 117 -8.74 5.77 -7.12
N GLY A 118 -7.93 5.76 -6.06
CA GLY A 118 -7.65 4.57 -5.27
C GLY A 118 -7.81 4.87 -3.79
N THR A 119 -8.55 4.01 -3.08
CA THR A 119 -8.78 4.10 -1.65
C THR A 119 -8.32 2.80 -0.99
N PHE A 120 -7.53 2.90 0.08
CA PHE A 120 -7.19 1.73 0.88
C PHE A 120 -8.28 1.50 1.92
N VAL A 121 -8.63 0.23 2.14
CA VAL A 121 -9.57 -0.17 3.19
C VAL A 121 -8.94 -1.19 4.14
N ASP A 122 -9.37 -1.18 5.40
CA ASP A 122 -8.98 -2.17 6.40
C ASP A 122 -9.77 -3.48 6.25
N GLY A 123 -9.52 -4.45 7.14
CA GLY A 123 -10.25 -5.72 7.17
C GLY A 123 -11.77 -5.60 7.44
N ASN A 124 -12.26 -4.43 7.87
CA ASN A 124 -13.67 -4.11 8.07
C ASN A 124 -14.24 -3.29 6.91
N ASN A 125 -13.50 -3.19 5.80
CA ASN A 125 -13.86 -2.41 4.62
C ASN A 125 -14.04 -0.91 4.91
N GLN A 126 -13.34 -0.38 5.92
CA GLN A 126 -13.33 1.04 6.26
C GLN A 126 -12.16 1.75 5.57
N PRO A 127 -12.37 2.92 4.94
CA PRO A 127 -11.30 3.69 4.34
C PRO A 127 -10.21 4.05 5.36
N ILE A 128 -8.96 3.80 4.98
CA ILE A 128 -7.77 4.12 5.77
C ILE A 128 -6.75 4.85 4.91
N GLN A 129 -6.10 5.84 5.51
CA GLN A 129 -4.90 6.46 4.97
C GLN A 129 -3.68 6.10 5.81
N ILE A 130 -3.86 6.00 7.12
CA ILE A 130 -2.82 5.65 8.08
C ILE A 130 -3.31 4.48 8.92
N LEU A 131 -2.46 3.49 9.14
CA LEU A 131 -2.73 2.33 10.00
C LEU A 131 -1.62 2.19 11.03
N SER A 132 -1.98 2.03 12.31
CA SER A 132 -1.02 1.72 13.36
C SER A 132 -0.78 0.21 13.41
N ILE A 133 0.49 -0.19 13.29
CA ILE A 133 0.93 -1.58 13.30
C ILE A 133 1.68 -1.85 14.59
N PRO A 134 1.09 -2.59 15.54
CA PRO A 134 1.77 -2.92 16.79
C PRO A 134 2.99 -3.81 16.52
N ALA A 135 3.99 -3.70 17.39
CA ALA A 135 5.08 -4.66 17.45
C ALA A 135 4.55 -6.07 17.80
N GLY A 136 5.30 -7.10 17.40
CA GLY A 136 4.99 -8.49 17.76
C GLY A 136 4.61 -9.39 16.59
N GLY A 137 4.87 -8.97 15.35
CA GLY A 137 4.84 -9.85 14.17
C GLY A 137 3.44 -10.20 13.66
N ALA A 138 2.40 -9.51 14.12
CA ALA A 138 1.05 -9.71 13.61
C ALA A 138 0.89 -9.01 12.24
N ALA A 139 0.46 -9.77 11.23
CA ALA A 139 0.15 -9.22 9.92
C ALA A 139 -1.10 -8.35 9.96
N GLN A 140 -0.98 -7.14 9.39
CA GLN A 140 -2.09 -6.22 9.17
C GLN A 140 -2.26 -6.03 7.67
N LYS A 141 -3.49 -6.15 7.21
CA LYS A 141 -3.83 -6.15 5.78
C LYS A 141 -4.63 -4.90 5.43
N ALA A 142 -4.27 -4.27 4.32
CA ALA A 142 -5.03 -3.23 3.64
C ALA A 142 -5.37 -3.71 2.22
N GLU A 143 -6.53 -3.32 1.69
CA GLU A 143 -6.92 -3.64 0.31
C GLU A 143 -7.14 -2.36 -0.49
N LEU A 144 -6.62 -2.30 -1.72
CA LEU A 144 -6.80 -1.17 -2.62
C LEU A 144 -8.10 -1.33 -3.43
N HIS A 145 -9.02 -0.39 -3.26
CA HIS A 145 -10.23 -0.26 -4.06
C HIS A 145 -10.06 0.86 -5.09
N LEU A 146 -10.39 0.57 -6.34
CA LEU A 146 -10.28 1.52 -7.44
C LEU A 146 -11.67 1.98 -7.90
N GLU A 147 -11.77 3.28 -8.19
CA GLU A 147 -12.94 3.90 -8.77
C GLU A 147 -12.53 4.78 -9.95
N SER A 148 -13.33 4.78 -11.02
CA SER A 148 -13.07 5.60 -12.19
C SER A 148 -14.30 5.77 -13.07
N ASP A 149 -14.22 6.63 -14.07
CA ASP A 149 -15.13 6.57 -15.20
C ASP A 149 -14.97 5.24 -15.96
N ARG A 150 -16.00 4.85 -16.70
CA ARG A 150 -15.94 3.67 -17.58
C ARG A 150 -14.86 3.85 -18.65
N PRO A 151 -13.86 2.98 -18.74
CA PRO A 151 -12.88 3.07 -19.81
C PRO A 151 -13.52 2.89 -21.18
N THR A 152 -13.13 3.72 -22.14
CA THR A 152 -13.66 3.68 -23.52
C THR A 152 -12.72 2.99 -24.51
N GLU A 153 -11.48 2.77 -24.11
CA GLU A 153 -10.42 2.16 -24.90
C GLU A 153 -9.87 0.94 -24.17
N SER A 154 -9.27 0.02 -24.91
CA SER A 154 -8.52 -1.09 -24.31
C SER A 154 -7.12 -0.60 -23.95
N PHE A 155 -6.66 -0.97 -22.76
CA PHE A 155 -5.33 -0.66 -22.24
C PHE A 155 -4.80 -1.89 -21.51
N ASP A 156 -3.48 -2.03 -21.51
CA ASP A 156 -2.74 -3.08 -20.81
C ASP A 156 -1.43 -2.47 -20.29
N THR A 157 -1.59 -1.38 -19.53
CA THR A 157 -0.50 -0.53 -19.06
C THR A 157 -0.73 -0.16 -17.61
N THR A 158 0.35 0.13 -16.89
CA THR A 158 0.27 0.63 -15.51
C THR A 158 -0.63 1.87 -15.40
N ILE A 159 -1.61 1.81 -14.51
CA ILE A 159 -2.62 2.86 -14.31
C ILE A 159 -2.32 3.77 -13.12
N GLY A 160 -1.34 3.43 -12.28
CA GLY A 160 -0.95 4.21 -11.13
C GLY A 160 0.20 3.58 -10.34
N THR A 161 0.53 4.22 -9.22
CA THR A 161 1.61 3.85 -8.31
C THR A 161 1.08 3.84 -6.88
N ILE A 162 1.50 2.85 -6.09
CA ILE A 162 1.26 2.84 -4.64
C ILE A 162 2.53 3.28 -3.93
N ASN A 163 2.40 4.28 -3.06
CA ASN A 163 3.43 4.69 -2.12
C ASN A 163 3.05 4.23 -0.70
N ILE A 164 4.01 3.65 0.00
CA ILE A 164 3.89 3.30 1.42
C ILE A 164 4.98 4.03 2.20
N VAL A 165 4.57 4.74 3.24
CA VAL A 165 5.49 5.46 4.13
C VAL A 165 5.34 4.88 5.53
N ILE A 166 6.45 4.47 6.13
CA ILE A 166 6.51 3.98 7.51
C ILE A 166 7.07 5.10 8.39
N ARG A 167 6.41 5.35 9.53
CA ARG A 167 6.79 6.35 10.53
C ARG A 167 6.80 5.71 11.92
N GLU A 168 7.65 6.23 12.79
CA GLU A 168 7.72 5.87 14.21
C GLU A 168 6.65 6.61 15.02
#